data_AF-A0A7C2TPF6-F1
#
_entry.id   AF-A0A7C2TPF6-F1
#
_cell.length_a   1.000
_cell.length_b   1.000
_cell.length_c   1.000
_cell.angle_alpha   90.00
_cell.angle_beta   90.00
_cell.angle_gamma   90.00
#
_symmetry.space_group_name_H-M   'P 1'
#
loop_
_entity.id
_entity.type
_entity.pdbx_description
1 polymer ?
#
loop_
_entity_poly.entity_id
_entity_poly.type
_entity_poly.pdbx_seq_one_letter_code
_entity_poly.pdbx_strand_id
1 'polypeptide(L)'
;MNRSADGSRPTFRFLRPEVLAKISSLELLARTVVEGFLAGLHRSPYIGFSVDFAEYRPYMPGDDLRYLDWKVLARTDRTYIKK
;
A
#
# COMPACT_ATOMS: atom_id res chain seq x y z
N MET A 1 4.16 -8.10 75.66
CA MET A 1 4.78 -8.80 74.52
C MET A 1 3.84 -8.67 73.32
N ASN A 2 3.90 -7.54 72.59
CA ASN A 2 2.99 -7.26 71.47
C ASN A 2 3.56 -7.87 70.19
N ARG A 3 2.81 -8.77 69.55
CA ARG A 3 3.13 -9.23 68.19
C ARG A 3 2.12 -8.63 67.23
N SER A 4 2.45 -7.45 66.73
CA SER A 4 1.86 -6.86 65.53
C SER A 4 2.43 -7.60 64.33
N ALA A 5 1.57 -8.20 63.51
CA ALA A 5 1.93 -8.65 62.16
C ALA A 5 0.68 -8.54 61.29
N ASP A 6 0.35 -7.31 60.93
CA ASP A 6 -0.44 -7.02 59.74
C ASP A 6 0.50 -7.01 58.52
N GLY A 7 -0.04 -7.37 57.36
CA GLY A 7 0.53 -7.02 56.06
C GLY A 7 1.27 -8.15 55.37
N SER A 8 0.55 -8.91 54.54
CA SER A 8 0.80 -8.95 53.09
C SER A 8 0.04 -10.11 52.46
N ARG A 9 -1.19 -9.85 51.98
CA ARG A 9 -1.83 -10.69 50.97
C ARG A 9 -1.33 -10.18 49.61
N PRO A 10 -0.78 -11.02 48.72
CA PRO A 10 -0.40 -10.57 47.40
C PRO A 10 -1.65 -10.15 46.62
N THR A 11 -1.85 -8.85 46.49
CA THR A 11 -2.96 -8.18 45.80
C THR A 11 -2.74 -8.13 44.28
N PHE A 12 -2.37 -9.22 43.63
CA PHE A 12 -2.48 -9.30 42.17
C PHE A 12 -3.90 -9.70 41.80
N ARG A 13 -4.89 -8.92 42.24
CA ARG A 13 -6.28 -9.34 42.13
C ARG A 13 -6.80 -9.24 40.70
N PHE A 14 -6.51 -8.18 39.94
CA PHE A 14 -6.79 -8.11 38.50
C PHE A 14 -5.90 -7.04 37.87
N LEU A 15 -5.48 -7.24 36.61
CA LEU A 15 -4.80 -6.19 35.84
C LEU A 15 -5.79 -5.06 35.54
N ARG A 16 -5.30 -3.82 35.59
CA ARG A 16 -6.12 -2.65 35.25
C ARG A 16 -6.54 -2.73 33.77
N PRO A 17 -7.80 -2.45 33.42
CA PRO A 17 -8.31 -2.59 32.06
C PRO A 17 -7.54 -1.72 31.05
N GLU A 18 -7.00 -0.58 31.48
CA GLU A 18 -6.18 0.29 30.63
C GLU A 18 -4.86 -0.36 30.22
N VAL A 19 -4.31 -1.25 31.05
CA VAL A 19 -3.09 -2.02 30.75
C VAL A 19 -3.40 -3.12 29.75
N LEU A 20 -4.54 -3.81 29.92
CA LEU A 20 -4.99 -4.84 28.99
C LEU A 20 -5.29 -4.27 27.60
N ALA A 21 -5.92 -3.10 27.52
CA ALA A 21 -6.20 -2.41 26.26
C ALA A 21 -4.91 -2.02 25.49
N LYS A 22 -3.83 -1.70 26.21
CA LYS A 22 -2.52 -1.42 25.60
C LYS A 22 -1.89 -2.70 25.04
N ILE A 23 -1.94 -3.80 25.80
CA ILE A 23 -1.38 -5.09 25.37
C ILE A 23 -2.13 -5.65 24.17
N SER A 24 -3.46 -5.53 24.11
CA SER A 24 -4.25 -6.01 22.97
C SER A 24 -3.89 -5.31 21.65
N SER A 25 -3.48 -4.04 21.70
CA SER A 25 -3.04 -3.31 20.51
C SER A 25 -1.63 -3.69 20.04
N LEU A 26 -0.83 -4.30 20.91
CA LEU A 26 0.59 -4.56 20.65
C LEU A 26 0.78 -5.64 19.58
N GLU A 27 -0.08 -6.64 19.53
CA GLU A 27 -0.05 -7.68 18.49
C GLU A 27 -0.31 -7.08 17.09
N LEU A 28 -1.31 -6.20 16.99
CA LEU A 28 -1.65 -5.52 15.74
C LEU A 28 -0.49 -4.61 15.28
N LEU A 29 0.06 -3.81 16.21
CA LEU A 29 1.21 -2.96 15.92
C LEU A 29 2.44 -3.78 15.49
N ALA A 30 2.72 -4.89 16.16
CA ALA A 30 3.82 -5.78 15.80
C ALA A 30 3.65 -6.36 14.39
N ARG A 31 2.43 -6.80 14.03
CA ARG A 31 2.12 -7.26 12.67
C ARG A 31 2.31 -6.17 11.63
N THR A 32 1.78 -4.96 11.87
CA THR A 32 1.94 -3.85 10.92
C THR A 32 3.40 -3.44 10.72
N VAL A 33 4.21 -3.44 11.79
CA VAL A 33 5.65 -3.14 11.70
C VAL A 33 6.41 -4.23 10.97
N VAL A 34 6.14 -5.50 11.27
CA VAL A 34 6.81 -6.65 10.63
C VAL A 34 6.39 -6.78 9.16
N GLU A 35 5.10 -6.67 8.86
CA GLU A 35 4.58 -6.68 7.49
C GLU A 35 5.07 -5.47 6.70
N GLY A 36 5.07 -4.26 7.28
CA GLY A 36 5.60 -3.06 6.63
C GLY A 36 7.12 -3.12 6.37
N PHE A 37 7.88 -3.72 7.29
CA PHE A 37 9.31 -3.95 7.14
C PHE A 37 9.61 -5.05 6.09
N LEU A 38 8.87 -6.15 6.11
CA LEU A 38 9.01 -7.26 5.15
C LEU A 38 8.51 -6.89 3.75
N ALA A 39 7.45 -6.07 3.64
CA ALA A 39 6.88 -5.58 2.38
C ALA A 39 7.80 -4.61 1.63
N GLY A 40 8.90 -4.16 2.25
CA GLY A 40 9.98 -3.40 1.59
C GLY A 40 11.23 -4.23 1.28
N LEU A 41 11.43 -5.38 1.93
CA LEU A 41 12.62 -6.21 1.74
C LEU A 41 12.57 -7.01 0.42
N HIS A 42 11.37 -7.40 -0.01
CA HIS A 42 11.17 -8.07 -1.28
C HIS A 42 10.65 -7.06 -2.31
N ARG A 43 11.56 -6.23 -2.85
CA ARG A 43 11.30 -5.51 -4.09
C ARG A 43 10.94 -6.59 -5.13
N SER A 44 9.70 -6.60 -5.63
CA SER A 44 9.27 -7.58 -6.63
C SER A 44 10.30 -7.62 -7.77
N PRO A 45 10.92 -8.77 -8.07
CA PRO A 45 11.84 -8.87 -9.22
C PRO A 45 11.07 -8.67 -10.54
N TYR A 46 9.75 -8.82 -10.50
CA TYR A 46 8.84 -8.55 -11.59
C TYR A 46 8.27 -7.15 -11.40
N ILE A 47 8.93 -6.17 -12.01
CA ILE A 47 8.27 -4.94 -12.41
C ILE A 47 7.30 -5.38 -13.51
N GLY A 48 6.00 -5.35 -13.24
CA GLY A 48 5.00 -5.65 -14.25
C GLY A 48 5.28 -4.77 -15.47
N PHE A 49 5.27 -5.38 -16.65
CA PHE A 49 5.40 -4.67 -17.91
C PHE A 49 4.29 -3.61 -17.94
N SER A 50 4.61 -2.34 -17.73
CA SER A 50 3.70 -1.28 -18.12
C SER A 50 3.54 -1.46 -19.62
N VAL A 51 2.31 -1.68 -20.08
CA VAL A 51 2.01 -1.63 -21.51
C VAL A 51 2.50 -0.27 -21.95
N ASP A 52 3.60 -0.23 -22.73
CA ASP A 52 4.06 0.99 -23.37
C ASP A 52 2.84 1.58 -24.07
N PHE A 53 2.32 2.66 -23.49
CA PHE A 53 1.11 3.26 -23.98
C PHE A 53 1.52 3.90 -25.29
N ALA A 54 1.11 3.31 -26.41
CA ALA A 54 1.30 3.93 -27.72
C ALA A 54 0.64 5.31 -27.64
N GLU A 55 1.46 6.36 -27.61
CA GLU A 55 1.03 7.69 -27.26
C GLU A 55 0.20 8.23 -28.43
N TYR A 56 -1.13 8.15 -28.30
CA TYR A 56 -2.04 8.71 -29.31
C TYR A 56 -1.96 10.22 -29.21
N ARG A 57 -1.32 10.83 -30.20
CA ARG A 57 -1.26 12.29 -30.32
C ARG A 57 -2.02 12.77 -31.56
N PRO A 58 -2.59 13.99 -31.53
CA PRO A 58 -3.11 14.61 -32.73
C PRO A 58 -2.03 14.69 -33.81
N TYR A 59 -2.43 14.46 -35.06
CA TYR A 59 -1.54 14.66 -36.21
C TYR A 59 -1.09 16.12 -36.29
N MET A 60 0.20 16.32 -36.53
CA MET A 60 0.78 17.61 -36.87
C MET A 60 1.37 17.56 -38.29
N PRO A 61 1.33 18.68 -39.04
CA PRO A 61 2.00 18.76 -40.33
C PRO A 61 3.49 18.39 -40.21
N GLY A 62 3.93 17.36 -40.95
CA GLY A 62 5.27 16.80 -40.86
C GLY A 62 5.32 15.39 -40.27
N ASP A 63 4.21 14.91 -39.71
CA ASP A 63 4.09 13.53 -39.26
C ASP A 63 3.93 12.55 -40.43
N ASP A 64 4.51 11.38 -40.27
CA ASP A 64 4.41 10.33 -41.27
C ASP A 64 3.04 9.64 -41.21
N LEU A 65 2.29 9.74 -42.31
CA LEU A 65 0.94 9.19 -42.46
C LEU A 65 0.87 7.67 -42.31
N ARG A 66 1.99 6.94 -42.37
CA ARG A 66 2.03 5.49 -42.09
C ARG A 66 1.61 5.14 -40.66
N TYR A 67 1.75 6.09 -39.74
CA TYR A 67 1.34 5.95 -38.35
C TYR A 67 -0.05 6.51 -38.05
N LEU A 68 -0.78 6.95 -39.08
CA LEU A 68 -2.14 7.49 -38.94
C LEU A 68 -3.13 6.36 -38.62
N ASP A 69 -3.95 6.58 -37.58
CA ASP A 69 -5.03 5.67 -37.27
C ASP A 69 -6.26 5.96 -38.16
N TRP A 70 -6.34 5.24 -39.28
CA TRP A 70 -7.46 5.31 -40.22
C TRP A 70 -8.81 4.92 -39.59
N LYS A 71 -8.80 4.07 -38.55
CA LYS A 71 -10.04 3.63 -37.87
C LYS A 71 -10.60 4.73 -36.99
N VAL A 72 -9.74 5.48 -36.32
CA VAL A 72 -10.15 6.67 -35.55
C VAL A 72 -10.63 7.77 -36.50
N LEU A 73 -9.93 8.02 -37.60
CA LEU A 73 -10.36 8.96 -38.62
C LEU A 73 -11.76 8.62 -39.14
N ALA A 74 -12.00 7.37 -39.54
CA ALA A 74 -13.30 6.94 -40.06
C ALA A 74 -14.46 7.07 -39.04
N ARG A 75 -14.18 7.01 -37.73
CA ARG A 75 -15.20 7.10 -36.68
C ARG A 75 -15.45 8.50 -36.15
N THR A 76 -14.42 9.35 -36.15
CA THR A 76 -14.46 10.62 -35.42
C THR A 76 -14.10 11.83 -36.25
N ASP A 77 -13.70 11.63 -37.52
CA ASP A 77 -13.21 12.67 -38.42
C ASP A 77 -12.02 13.45 -37.83
N ARG A 78 -11.27 12.80 -36.93
CA ARG A 78 -10.10 13.34 -36.25
C ARG A 78 -8.87 12.53 -36.59
N THR A 79 -7.76 13.23 -36.84
CA THR A 79 -6.48 12.64 -37.20
C THR A 79 -5.61 12.42 -35.96
N TYR A 80 -5.29 11.15 -35.68
CA TYR A 80 -4.40 10.75 -34.59
C TYR A 80 -3.28 9.86 -35.12
N ILE A 81 -2.09 10.06 -34.58
CA ILE A 81 -0.90 9.27 -34.85
C ILE A 81 -0.68 8.31 -33.68
N LYS A 82 -0.43 7.03 -33.99
CA LYS A 82 -0.06 6.00 -33.01
C LYS A 82 1.42 5.66 -33.19
N LYS A 83 2.25 5.95 -32.19
CA LYS A 83 3.68 5.65 -32.20
C LYS A 83 4.02 4.52 -31.23
#